data_AF-A0A1V5F825-F1
#
_entry.id   AF-A0A1V5F825-F1
#
_cell.length_a   1.000
_cell.length_b   1.000
_cell.length_c   1.000
_cell.angle_alpha   90.00
_cell.angle_beta   90.00
_cell.angle_gamma   90.00
#
_symmetry.space_group_name_H-M   'P 1'
#
loop_
_entity.id
_entity.type
_entity.pdbx_description
1 polymer ?
#
loop_
_entity_poly.entity_id
_entity_poly.type
_entity_poly.pdbx_seq_one_letter_code
_entity_poly.pdbx_strand_id
1 'polypeptide(L)'
;MAKAAEQAPLEAARCLGCACESLHDCKLRAYAVRYNVNAHRYRGDRRAMEFDRSHPEIDYQPGKCILCGLCIDAAQQAGEERGVAFVGRGFATRLAGAFDDSMADSLRRAAHECAEVCPAGAFTRKRIKTP
;
A
#
# COMPACT_ATOMS: atom_id res chain seq x y z
N MET A 1 34.13 2.35 -12.15
CA MET A 1 34.35 2.39 -10.69
C MET A 1 33.54 3.51 -10.01
N ALA A 2 33.50 4.74 -10.53
CA ALA A 2 32.75 5.86 -9.91
C ALA A 2 31.23 5.67 -9.77
N LYS A 3 30.55 4.98 -10.70
CA LYS A 3 29.10 4.75 -10.64
C LYS A 3 28.63 3.90 -9.45
N ALA A 4 29.43 2.91 -9.02
CA ALA A 4 29.02 2.01 -7.94
C ALA A 4 28.98 2.72 -6.57
N ALA A 5 29.90 3.66 -6.33
CA ALA A 5 29.96 4.43 -5.09
C ALA A 5 28.83 5.47 -4.97
N GLU A 6 28.41 6.06 -6.09
CA GLU A 6 27.31 7.04 -6.15
C GLU A 6 25.93 6.37 -6.09
N GLN A 7 25.82 5.13 -6.59
CA GLN A 7 24.59 4.34 -6.52
C GLN A 7 24.34 3.73 -5.12
N ALA A 8 25.38 3.45 -4.35
CA ALA A 8 25.28 2.84 -3.02
C ALA A 8 24.35 3.60 -2.03
N PRO A 9 24.42 4.94 -1.87
CA PRO A 9 23.51 5.66 -0.98
C PRO A 9 22.07 5.71 -1.52
N LEU A 10 21.87 5.74 -2.84
CA LEU A 10 20.54 5.71 -3.46
C LEU A 10 19.88 4.33 -3.30
N GLU A 11 20.67 3.26 -3.43
CA GLU A 11 20.28 1.87 -3.21
C GLU A 11 20.07 1.57 -1.71
N ALA A 12 20.88 2.14 -0.82
CA ALA A 12 20.67 2.07 0.63
C ALA A 12 19.39 2.80 1.06
N ALA A 13 19.13 4.00 0.52
CA ALA A 13 17.88 4.72 0.70
C ALA A 13 16.67 3.98 0.10
N ARG A 14 16.87 3.14 -0.93
CA ARG A 14 15.83 2.28 -1.51
C ARG A 14 15.60 1.00 -0.68
N CYS A 15 16.66 0.39 -0.17
CA CYS A 15 16.61 -0.79 0.71
C CYS A 15 16.01 -0.47 2.09
N LEU A 16 16.07 0.78 2.55
CA LEU A 16 15.55 1.26 3.83
C LEU A 16 14.36 2.25 3.72
N GLY A 17 14.01 2.72 2.52
CA GLY A 17 13.04 3.81 2.34
C GLY A 17 11.57 3.39 2.50
N CYS A 18 11.30 2.09 2.41
CA CYS A 18 10.04 1.52 2.83
C CYS A 18 10.25 1.09 4.28
N ALA A 19 10.08 1.98 5.25
CA ALA A 19 9.95 1.62 6.69
C ALA A 19 8.65 0.83 6.92
N CYS A 20 8.38 -0.12 6.04
CA CYS A 20 7.15 -0.83 5.86
C CYS A 20 7.21 -2.10 6.67
N GLU A 21 6.21 -2.27 7.52
CA GLU A 21 6.12 -3.45 8.38
C GLU A 21 6.02 -4.74 7.54
N SER A 22 5.48 -4.65 6.31
CA SER A 22 5.42 -5.76 5.34
C SER A 22 6.70 -5.99 4.53
N LEU A 23 7.87 -5.49 4.94
CA LEU A 23 9.10 -5.55 4.12
C LEU A 23 9.52 -6.99 3.74
N HIS A 24 9.26 -7.95 4.63
CA HIS A 24 9.59 -9.36 4.44
C HIS A 24 8.56 -10.12 3.59
N ASP A 25 7.30 -9.67 3.57
CA ASP A 25 6.18 -10.37 2.91
C ASP A 25 5.63 -9.62 1.68
N CYS A 26 6.26 -8.50 1.29
CA CYS A 26 5.82 -7.69 0.16
C CYS A 26 6.01 -8.42 -1.18
N LYS A 27 4.91 -8.96 -1.72
CA LYS A 27 4.87 -9.63 -3.03
C LYS A 27 5.37 -8.74 -4.16
N LEU A 28 5.03 -7.45 -4.15
CA LEU A 28 5.50 -6.50 -5.17
C LEU A 28 7.03 -6.42 -5.22
N ARG A 29 7.68 -6.35 -4.05
CA ARG A 29 9.14 -6.33 -3.95
C ARG A 29 9.73 -7.67 -4.38
N ALA A 30 9.15 -8.79 -3.95
CA ALA A 30 9.60 -10.12 -4.33
C ALA A 30 9.58 -10.32 -5.85
N TYR A 31 8.50 -9.90 -6.52
CA TYR A 31 8.41 -9.95 -7.98
C TYR A 31 9.35 -8.97 -8.68
N ALA A 32 9.50 -7.75 -8.14
CA ALA A 32 10.45 -6.78 -8.69
C ALA A 32 11.89 -7.33 -8.71
N VAL A 33 12.31 -8.00 -7.63
CA VAL A 33 13.60 -8.69 -7.55
C VAL A 33 13.65 -9.86 -8.53
N ARG A 34 12.64 -10.74 -8.51
CA ARG A 34 12.59 -11.96 -9.35
C ARG A 34 12.70 -11.65 -10.84
N TYR A 35 12.05 -10.58 -11.30
CA TYR A 35 12.04 -10.20 -12.71
C TYR A 35 13.07 -9.11 -13.04
N ASN A 36 14.01 -8.83 -12.13
CA ASN A 36 15.09 -7.85 -12.29
C ASN A 36 14.57 -6.47 -12.78
N VAL A 37 13.50 -5.99 -12.14
CA VAL A 37 12.83 -4.74 -12.51
C VAL A 37 13.71 -3.55 -12.12
N ASN A 38 13.99 -2.68 -13.09
CA ASN A 38 14.62 -1.40 -12.83
C ASN A 38 13.58 -0.36 -12.39
N ALA A 39 13.48 -0.10 -11.08
CA ALA A 39 12.58 0.88 -10.49
C ALA A 39 12.82 2.34 -10.92
N HIS A 40 13.93 2.61 -11.63
CA HIS A 40 14.30 3.94 -12.14
C HIS A 40 14.08 4.09 -13.65
N ARG A 41 13.57 3.05 -14.33
CA ARG A 41 13.31 3.09 -15.78
C ARG A 41 12.37 4.22 -16.16
N TYR A 42 11.32 4.43 -15.36
CA TYR A 42 10.33 5.48 -15.58
C TYR A 42 10.44 6.53 -14.48
N ARG A 43 10.51 7.80 -14.88
CA ARG A 43 10.50 8.97 -14.00
C ARG A 43 9.20 9.72 -14.20
N GLY A 44 8.73 10.37 -13.14
CA GLY A 44 7.48 11.12 -13.13
C GLY A 44 6.97 11.30 -11.71
N ASP A 45 5.83 11.95 -11.62
CA ASP A 45 5.18 12.23 -10.34
C ASP A 45 4.79 10.93 -9.63
N ARG A 46 4.94 10.96 -8.32
CA ARG A 46 4.55 9.86 -7.43
C ARG A 46 3.55 10.40 -6.43
N ARG A 47 2.59 9.57 -6.05
CA ARG A 47 1.65 9.91 -4.98
C ARG A 47 2.41 10.20 -3.68
N ALA A 48 1.86 11.12 -2.91
CA ALA A 48 2.40 11.49 -1.61
C ALA A 48 2.46 10.28 -0.67
N MET A 49 3.47 10.29 0.20
CA MET A 49 3.68 9.27 1.20
C MET A 49 2.92 9.62 2.47
N GLU A 50 1.60 9.41 2.43
CA GLU A 50 0.67 9.73 3.52
C GLU A 50 0.16 8.48 4.20
N PHE A 51 -0.37 8.63 5.42
CA PHE A 51 -1.03 7.56 6.16
C PHE A 51 -2.43 8.01 6.55
N ASP A 52 -3.43 7.25 6.14
CA ASP A 52 -4.75 7.25 6.74
C ASP A 52 -4.74 6.27 7.92
N ARG A 53 -4.96 6.83 9.12
CA ARG A 53 -4.98 6.09 10.38
C ARG A 53 -6.38 6.08 11.02
N SER A 54 -7.41 6.44 10.26
CA SER A 54 -8.79 6.56 10.75
C SER A 54 -9.34 5.25 11.30
N HIS A 55 -8.97 4.12 10.73
CA HIS A 55 -9.39 2.80 11.21
C HIS A 55 -8.62 2.37 12.47
N PRO A 56 -9.27 1.84 13.53
CA PRO A 56 -8.59 1.44 14.77
C PRO A 56 -7.57 0.30 14.59
N GLU A 57 -7.84 -0.65 13.70
CA GLU A 57 -7.05 -1.89 13.54
C GLU A 57 -6.08 -1.92 12.35
N ILE A 58 -6.23 -1.01 11.37
CA ILE A 58 -5.38 -0.97 10.18
C ILE A 58 -4.90 0.45 9.88
N ASP A 59 -3.77 0.55 9.19
CA ASP A 59 -3.26 1.76 8.55
C ASP A 59 -3.37 1.59 7.03
N TYR A 60 -3.77 2.66 6.35
CA TYR A 60 -3.80 2.73 4.88
C TYR A 60 -2.82 3.77 4.35
N GLN A 61 -1.95 3.36 3.44
CA GLN A 61 -0.94 4.19 2.81
C GLN A 61 -1.17 4.28 1.28
N PRO A 62 -1.84 5.33 0.79
CA PRO A 62 -2.21 5.44 -0.63
C PRO A 62 -1.00 5.48 -1.57
N GLY A 63 0.14 6.01 -1.13
CA GLY A 63 1.38 6.03 -1.90
C GLY A 63 1.89 4.64 -2.32
N LYS A 64 1.56 3.59 -1.55
CA LYS A 64 1.93 2.19 -1.83
C LYS A 64 0.87 1.42 -2.63
N CYS A 65 -0.35 1.94 -2.74
CA CYS A 65 -1.48 1.20 -3.33
C CYS A 65 -1.34 1.09 -4.85
N ILE A 66 -1.01 -0.08 -5.39
CA ILE A 66 -0.85 -0.28 -6.85
C ILE A 66 -2.18 -0.41 -7.62
N LEU A 67 -3.33 -0.08 -7.00
CA LEU A 67 -4.65 -0.15 -7.62
C LEU A 67 -5.03 -1.54 -8.16
N CYS A 68 -4.61 -2.61 -7.46
CA CYS A 68 -4.83 -3.99 -7.90
C CYS A 68 -6.27 -4.52 -7.70
N GLY A 69 -7.09 -3.86 -6.86
CA GLY A 69 -8.50 -4.24 -6.64
C GLY A 69 -8.72 -5.33 -5.60
N LEU A 70 -7.68 -6.06 -5.16
CA LEU A 70 -7.83 -7.21 -4.24
C LEU A 70 -8.55 -6.87 -2.91
N CYS A 71 -8.35 -5.65 -2.37
CA CYS A 71 -9.07 -5.21 -1.17
C CYS A 71 -10.56 -4.97 -1.43
N ILE A 72 -10.93 -4.55 -2.64
CA ILE A 72 -12.34 -4.38 -3.04
C ILE A 72 -13.00 -5.75 -3.10
N ASP A 73 -12.36 -6.72 -3.76
CA ASP A 73 -12.85 -8.09 -3.84
C ASP A 73 -12.99 -8.73 -2.45
N ALA A 74 -11.99 -8.54 -1.58
CA ALA A 74 -12.02 -9.03 -0.20
C ALA A 74 -13.16 -8.41 0.61
N ALA A 75 -13.37 -7.09 0.52
CA ALA A 75 -14.47 -6.41 1.19
C ALA A 75 -15.84 -6.90 0.69
N GLN A 76 -15.99 -7.10 -0.62
CA GLN A 76 -17.21 -7.63 -1.21
C GLN A 76 -17.49 -9.08 -0.75
N GLN A 77 -16.46 -9.93 -0.72
CA GLN A 77 -16.58 -11.33 -0.26
C GLN A 77 -16.93 -11.44 1.23
N ALA A 78 -16.41 -10.53 2.06
CA ALA A 78 -16.73 -10.44 3.48
C ALA A 78 -18.13 -9.85 3.76
N GLY A 79 -18.85 -9.40 2.72
CA GLY A 79 -20.17 -8.77 2.87
C GLY A 79 -20.10 -7.40 3.56
N GLU A 80 -19.04 -6.63 3.28
CA GLU A 80 -18.92 -5.25 3.75
C GLU A 80 -20.03 -4.38 3.14
N GLU A 81 -20.77 -3.65 3.97
CA GLU A 81 -21.94 -2.88 3.53
C GLU A 81 -21.55 -1.65 2.71
N ARG A 82 -20.50 -0.94 3.16
CA ARG A 82 -20.01 0.28 2.52
C ARG A 82 -18.85 0.00 1.57
N GLY A 83 -17.86 -0.74 2.05
CA GLY A 83 -16.71 -1.16 1.26
C GLY A 83 -15.83 -0.01 0.80
N VAL A 84 -14.88 -0.34 -0.07
CA VAL A 84 -13.98 0.61 -0.71
C VAL A 84 -14.06 0.46 -2.23
N ALA A 85 -13.81 1.54 -2.96
CA ALA A 85 -13.82 1.55 -4.41
C ALA A 85 -12.73 2.47 -4.97
N PHE A 86 -12.46 2.35 -6.27
CA PHE A 86 -11.63 3.33 -6.96
C PHE A 86 -12.44 4.57 -7.32
N VAL A 87 -11.90 5.73 -6.99
CA VAL A 87 -12.47 7.04 -7.30
C VAL A 87 -11.46 7.88 -8.09
N GLY A 88 -11.97 8.77 -8.93
CA GLY A 88 -11.16 9.58 -9.84
C GLY A 88 -10.83 8.87 -11.15
N ARG A 89 -9.93 9.47 -11.93
CA ARG A 89 -9.46 8.94 -13.23
C ARG A 89 -7.99 9.29 -13.47
N GLY A 90 -7.31 8.46 -14.27
CA GLY A 90 -5.91 8.66 -14.64
C GLY A 90 -4.98 8.70 -13.42
N PHE A 91 -4.05 9.65 -13.38
CA PHE A 91 -3.11 9.83 -12.28
C PHE A 91 -3.77 10.20 -10.93
N ALA A 92 -5.00 10.72 -10.96
CA ALA A 92 -5.76 11.07 -9.76
C ALA A 92 -6.55 9.89 -9.18
N THR A 93 -6.44 8.68 -9.76
CA THR A 93 -7.17 7.50 -9.27
C THR A 93 -6.65 7.09 -7.90
N ARG A 94 -7.56 6.99 -6.91
CA ARG A 94 -7.25 6.54 -5.55
C ARG A 94 -8.30 5.55 -5.06
N LEU A 95 -7.94 4.73 -4.08
CA LEU A 95 -8.91 3.97 -3.30
C LEU A 95 -9.56 4.88 -2.25
N ALA A 96 -10.87 4.79 -2.10
CA ALA A 96 -11.63 5.57 -1.12
C ALA A 96 -12.85 4.78 -0.62
N GLY A 97 -13.37 5.18 0.54
CA GLY A 97 -14.69 4.77 1.01
C GLY A 97 -15.82 5.33 0.16
N ALA A 98 -17.01 4.74 0.28
CA ALA A 98 -18.22 5.32 -0.29
C ALA A 98 -18.47 6.72 0.30
N PHE A 99 -18.87 7.69 -0.53
CA PHE A 99 -19.17 9.06 -0.09
C PHE A 99 -18.08 9.75 0.76
N ASP A 100 -16.81 9.45 0.49
CA ASP A 100 -15.65 9.92 1.27
C ASP A 100 -15.66 9.49 2.75
N ASP A 101 -16.30 8.35 3.03
CA ASP A 101 -16.21 7.69 4.33
C ASP A 101 -14.77 7.41 4.74
N SER A 102 -14.55 7.44 6.06
CA SER A 102 -13.30 7.01 6.66
C SER A 102 -13.03 5.53 6.37
N MET A 103 -11.77 5.09 6.46
CA MET A 103 -11.46 3.66 6.36
C MET A 103 -12.16 2.87 7.47
N ALA A 104 -12.35 3.47 8.66
CA ALA A 104 -13.11 2.89 9.77
C ALA A 104 -14.56 2.58 9.42
N ASP A 105 -15.21 3.48 8.69
CA ASP A 105 -16.61 3.31 8.26
C ASP A 105 -16.73 2.39 7.04
N SER A 106 -15.70 2.38 6.20
CA SER A 106 -15.67 1.64 4.95
C SER A 106 -15.36 0.15 5.14
N LEU A 107 -14.53 -0.20 6.11
CA LEU A 107 -13.96 -1.54 6.29
C LEU A 107 -14.23 -2.11 7.69
N ARG A 108 -15.47 -2.10 8.14
CA ARG A 108 -15.84 -2.53 9.51
C ARG A 108 -15.67 -4.03 9.74
N ARG A 109 -15.79 -4.84 8.69
CA ARG A 109 -15.73 -6.31 8.75
C ARG A 109 -14.48 -6.84 8.09
N ALA A 110 -14.05 -6.20 7.01
CA ALA A 110 -13.03 -6.74 6.10
C ALA A 110 -11.62 -6.13 6.28
N ALA A 111 -11.40 -5.30 7.32
CA ALA A 111 -10.13 -4.61 7.51
C ALA A 111 -8.92 -5.55 7.53
N HIS A 112 -9.05 -6.67 8.25
CA HIS A 112 -7.98 -7.64 8.43
C HIS A 112 -7.67 -8.43 7.16
N GLU A 113 -8.71 -8.80 6.41
CA GLU A 113 -8.64 -9.49 5.13
C GLU A 113 -8.02 -8.56 4.08
N CYS A 114 -8.43 -7.28 4.04
CA CYS A 114 -7.87 -6.27 3.15
C CYS A 114 -6.35 -6.08 3.37
N ALA A 115 -5.92 -6.10 4.64
CA ALA A 115 -4.50 -6.04 4.98
C ALA A 115 -3.74 -7.31 4.55
N GLU A 116 -4.33 -8.50 4.71
CA GLU A 116 -3.69 -9.77 4.31
C GLU A 116 -3.54 -9.92 2.79
N VAL A 117 -4.55 -9.52 2.03
CA VAL A 117 -4.50 -9.65 0.56
C VAL A 117 -3.63 -8.59 -0.11
N CYS A 118 -3.28 -7.51 0.60
CA CYS A 118 -2.57 -6.37 0.02
C CYS A 118 -1.13 -6.74 -0.42
N PRO A 119 -0.83 -6.79 -1.73
CA PRO A 119 0.46 -7.28 -2.21
C PRO A 119 1.61 -6.27 -2.08
N ALA A 120 1.28 -5.01 -1.81
CA ALA A 120 2.22 -3.89 -1.77
C ALA A 120 2.39 -3.30 -0.35
N GLY A 121 1.68 -3.82 0.66
CA GLY A 121 1.70 -3.27 2.02
C GLY A 121 1.10 -1.86 2.10
N ALA A 122 0.09 -1.58 1.27
CA ALA A 122 -0.69 -0.35 1.34
C ALA A 122 -1.72 -0.39 2.47
N PHE A 123 -2.31 -1.55 2.74
CA PHE A 123 -3.00 -1.82 4.00
C PHE A 123 -2.06 -2.61 4.90
N THR A 124 -1.94 -2.19 6.16
CA THR A 124 -1.13 -2.87 7.18
C THR A 124 -1.90 -2.94 8.49
N ARG A 125 -1.79 -4.05 9.23
CA ARG A 125 -2.39 -4.16 10.57
C ARG A 125 -1.61 -3.31 11.56
N LYS A 126 -2.32 -2.55 12.39
CA LYS A 126 -1.71 -1.85 13.52
C LYS A 126 -1.25 -2.88 14.55
N ARG A 127 -0.01 -2.76 15.02
CA ARG A 127 0.48 -3.57 16.14
C ARG A 127 -0.22 -3.11 17.42
N ILE A 128 -0.86 -4.04 18.13
CA ILE A 128 -1.33 -3.82 19.50
C ILE A 128 -0.09 -3.45 20.33
N LYS A 129 -0.04 -2.22 20.84
CA LYS A 129 0.95 -1.86 21.86
C LYS A 129 0.52 -2.59 23.14
N THR A 130 1.18 -3.69 23.47
CA THR A 130 1.07 -4.28 24.82
C THR A 130 1.56 -3.21 25.81
N PRO A 131 0.80 -2.90 26.87
CA PRO A 131 1.19 -1.92 27.89
C PRO A 131 2.49 -2.30 28.60
#